data_AF-A0A7S0Z5W3-F1
#
_entry.id   AF-A0A7S0Z5W3-F1
#
_cell.length_a   1.000
_cell.length_b   1.000
_cell.length_c   1.000
_cell.angle_alpha   90.00
_cell.angle_beta   90.00
_cell.angle_gamma   90.00
#
_symmetry.space_group_name_H-M   'P 1'
#
loop_
_entity.id
_entity.type
_entity.pdbx_description
1 polymer ?
#
loop_
_entity_poly.entity_id
_entity_poly.type
_entity_poly.pdbx_seq_one_letter_code
_entity_poly.pdbx_strand_id
1 'polypeptide(L)'
;APKRRVSFDNAKKMLQKGKNKWQSLRERTASTVIMIALVIGILSLGHAYCIVLIFGVANAMVQELFTFVANTHGEEVGAENEALRRTTMTLRWHLYWTAQFALYGRFAKYLWLGFFSAEDWNELLTEGAENPHNVVAWLAMHHSFLSFCSYIGGVVYFVLTLRKGKYEYQFSQFAWTHMILFVAIMMEYFNMANLMEGMIWFIFPLLLVIVNDIMAYIFGKMFGRTPLIKISPNKTWEGFLGAAVATIGCAPV
;
A
#
# COMPACT_ATOMS: atom_id res chain seq x y z
N ALA A 1 -46.24 22.95 -38.60
CA ALA A 1 -45.01 22.38 -38.01
C ALA A 1 -45.01 22.63 -36.50
N PRO A 2 -45.05 21.60 -35.63
CA PRO A 2 -45.03 21.84 -34.19
C PRO A 2 -43.59 22.18 -33.76
N LYS A 3 -43.41 23.40 -33.25
CA LYS A 3 -42.15 23.85 -32.63
C LYS A 3 -41.86 22.94 -31.43
N ARG A 4 -40.76 22.16 -31.48
CA ARG A 4 -40.21 21.44 -30.32
C ARG A 4 -39.95 22.46 -29.20
N ARG A 5 -40.88 22.62 -28.25
CA ARG A 5 -40.58 23.23 -26.96
C ARG A 5 -39.67 22.26 -26.23
N VAL A 6 -38.36 22.46 -26.35
CA VAL A 6 -37.42 21.88 -25.39
C VAL A 6 -37.91 22.35 -24.02
N SER A 7 -38.48 21.44 -23.23
CA SER A 7 -39.01 21.78 -21.91
C SER A 7 -37.91 22.51 -21.13
N PHE A 8 -38.25 23.66 -20.54
CA PHE A 8 -37.33 24.42 -19.68
C PHE A 8 -36.69 23.55 -18.59
N ASP A 9 -37.38 22.48 -18.17
CA ASP A 9 -36.88 21.51 -17.20
C ASP A 9 -35.72 20.66 -17.76
N ASN A 10 -35.77 20.31 -19.06
CA ASN A 10 -34.68 19.60 -19.72
C ASN A 10 -33.45 20.50 -19.88
N ALA A 11 -33.65 21.79 -20.20
CA ALA A 11 -32.56 22.76 -20.25
C ALA A 11 -31.92 22.95 -18.86
N LYS A 12 -32.73 23.07 -17.80
CA LYS A 12 -32.26 23.19 -16.40
C LYS A 12 -31.49 21.94 -15.94
N LYS A 13 -31.97 20.74 -16.28
CA LYS A 13 -31.27 19.47 -16.02
C LYS A 13 -29.92 19.38 -16.74
N MET A 14 -29.85 19.80 -18.01
CA MET A 14 -28.60 19.80 -18.77
C MET A 14 -27.59 20.82 -18.23
N LEU A 15 -28.05 22.00 -17.82
CA LEU A 15 -27.21 23.00 -17.16
C LEU A 15 -26.69 22.51 -15.81
N GLN A 16 -27.54 21.87 -14.99
CA GLN A 16 -27.13 21.29 -13.72
C GLN A 16 -26.12 20.15 -13.92
N LYS A 17 -26.35 19.28 -14.91
CA LYS A 17 -25.41 18.21 -15.28
C LYS A 17 -24.06 18.77 -15.75
N GLY A 18 -24.09 19.87 -16.52
CA GLY A 18 -22.89 20.59 -16.93
C GLY A 18 -22.13 21.19 -15.74
N LYS A 19 -22.83 21.86 -14.82
CA LYS A 19 -22.24 22.41 -13.58
C LYS A 19 -21.60 21.31 -12.72
N ASN A 20 -22.32 20.22 -12.47
CA ASN A 20 -21.80 19.09 -11.68
C ASN A 20 -20.57 18.44 -12.37
N LYS A 21 -20.60 18.32 -13.70
CA LYS A 21 -19.45 17.81 -14.48
C LYS A 21 -18.24 18.74 -14.34
N TRP A 22 -18.44 20.05 -14.41
CA TRP A 22 -17.35 21.04 -14.31
C TRP A 22 -16.79 21.12 -12.88
N GLN A 23 -17.64 21.02 -11.86
CA GLN A 23 -17.23 20.90 -10.46
C GLN A 23 -16.39 19.63 -10.26
N SER A 24 -16.87 18.47 -10.72
CA SER A 24 -16.12 17.21 -10.62
C SER A 24 -14.79 17.26 -11.38
N LEU A 25 -14.74 17.87 -12.56
CA LEU A 25 -13.49 18.06 -13.29
C LEU A 25 -12.53 18.97 -12.53
N ARG A 26 -13.00 20.08 -11.99
CA ARG A 26 -12.18 21.00 -11.19
C ARG A 26 -11.63 20.32 -9.94
N GLU A 27 -12.46 19.57 -9.21
CA GLU A 27 -12.05 18.80 -8.04
C GLU A 27 -10.97 17.78 -8.38
N ARG A 28 -11.13 17.05 -9.48
CA ARG A 28 -10.15 16.07 -9.98
C ARG A 28 -8.85 16.72 -10.38
N THR A 29 -8.89 17.79 -11.17
CA THR A 29 -7.68 18.49 -11.60
C THR A 29 -6.94 19.10 -10.40
N ALA A 30 -7.69 19.71 -9.45
CA ALA A 30 -7.09 20.26 -8.24
C ALA A 30 -6.43 19.16 -7.38
N SER A 31 -7.11 18.02 -7.15
CA SER A 31 -6.54 16.93 -6.38
C SER A 31 -5.31 16.31 -7.06
N THR A 32 -5.31 16.17 -8.39
CA THR A 32 -4.14 15.71 -9.14
C THR A 32 -2.95 16.67 -9.00
N VAL A 33 -3.16 17.98 -9.15
CA VAL A 33 -2.09 18.97 -8.99
C VAL A 33 -1.52 18.96 -7.57
N ILE A 34 -2.39 18.90 -6.56
CA ILE A 34 -1.97 18.83 -5.16
C ILE A 34 -1.16 17.55 -4.89
N MET A 35 -1.61 16.40 -5.40
CA MET A 35 -0.93 15.13 -5.23
C MET A 35 0.47 15.14 -5.87
N ILE A 36 0.59 15.65 -7.09
CA ILE A 36 1.89 15.78 -7.79
C ILE A 36 2.82 16.72 -7.01
N ALA A 37 2.32 17.89 -6.60
CA ALA A 37 3.11 18.85 -5.82
C ALA A 37 3.58 18.26 -4.49
N LEU A 38 2.73 17.49 -3.81
CA LEU A 38 3.07 16.82 -2.56
C LEU A 38 4.15 15.75 -2.76
N VAL A 39 4.04 14.91 -3.80
CA VAL A 39 5.05 13.89 -4.10
C VAL A 39 6.39 14.54 -4.45
N ILE A 40 6.40 15.55 -5.32
CA ILE A 40 7.63 16.29 -5.68
C ILE A 40 8.24 16.96 -4.44
N GLY A 41 7.41 17.55 -3.58
CA GLY A 41 7.85 18.14 -2.32
C GLY A 41 8.54 17.12 -1.41
N ILE A 42 7.92 15.96 -1.20
CA ILE A 42 8.49 14.88 -0.37
C ILE A 42 9.80 14.36 -0.96
N LEU A 43 9.85 14.12 -2.27
CA LEU A 43 11.07 13.68 -2.96
C LEU A 43 12.21 14.71 -2.78
N SER A 44 11.88 16.01 -2.81
CA SER A 44 12.87 17.09 -2.63
C SER A 44 13.40 17.18 -1.19
N LEU A 45 12.64 16.72 -0.19
CA LEU A 45 13.07 16.69 1.21
C LEU A 45 14.00 15.50 1.52
N GLY A 46 14.12 14.53 0.60
CA GLY A 46 15.10 13.45 0.67
C GLY A 46 14.63 12.15 1.31
N HIS A 47 15.59 11.26 1.61
CA HIS A 47 15.35 9.85 1.95
C HIS A 47 14.41 9.64 3.15
N ALA A 48 14.61 10.38 4.25
CA ALA A 48 13.80 10.20 5.47
C ALA A 48 12.30 10.45 5.22
N TYR A 49 11.96 11.47 4.43
CA TYR A 49 10.57 11.78 4.11
C TYR A 49 9.97 10.76 3.13
N CYS A 50 10.79 10.22 2.21
CA CYS A 50 10.38 9.14 1.32
C CYS A 50 10.07 7.85 2.11
N ILE A 51 10.85 7.54 3.16
CA ILE A 51 10.57 6.41 4.07
C ILE A 51 9.19 6.59 4.74
N VAL A 52 8.91 7.79 5.25
CA VAL A 52 7.62 8.11 5.88
C VAL A 52 6.47 8.01 4.87
N LEU A 53 6.70 8.44 3.62
CA LEU A 53 5.72 8.31 2.55
C LEU A 53 5.42 6.84 2.23
N ILE A 54 6.46 6.02 2.02
CA ILE A 54 6.32 4.58 1.76
C ILE A 54 5.50 3.93 2.87
N PHE A 55 5.88 4.19 4.12
CA PHE A 55 5.17 3.69 5.29
C PHE A 55 3.70 4.13 5.29
N GLY A 56 3.43 5.43 5.11
CA GLY A 56 2.07 5.97 5.13
C GLY A 56 1.17 5.36 4.05
N VAL A 57 1.68 5.23 2.83
CA VAL A 57 0.95 4.62 1.70
C VAL A 57 0.70 3.13 1.95
N ALA A 58 1.70 2.39 2.46
CA ALA A 58 1.54 0.97 2.79
C ALA A 58 0.47 0.75 3.87
N ASN A 59 0.46 1.58 4.92
CA ASN A 59 -0.55 1.53 5.98
C ASN A 59 -1.96 1.81 5.46
N ALA A 60 -2.13 2.86 4.63
CA ALA A 60 -3.41 3.17 4.03
C ALA A 60 -3.92 2.04 3.13
N MET A 61 -3.03 1.46 2.31
CA MET A 61 -3.36 0.33 1.44
C MET A 61 -3.79 -0.91 2.24
N VAL A 62 -3.03 -1.30 3.27
CA VAL A 62 -3.34 -2.47 4.10
C VAL A 62 -4.65 -2.27 4.87
N GLN A 63 -4.93 -1.06 5.35
CA GLN A 63 -6.21 -0.73 5.98
C GLN A 63 -7.40 -0.96 5.04
N GLU A 64 -7.30 -0.51 3.79
CA GLU A 64 -8.33 -0.75 2.76
C GLU A 64 -8.48 -2.24 2.46
N LEU A 65 -7.36 -2.97 2.32
CA LEU A 65 -7.38 -4.41 2.05
C LEU A 65 -7.99 -5.23 3.21
N PHE A 66 -7.65 -4.91 4.45
CA PHE A 66 -8.24 -5.55 5.63
C PHE A 66 -9.73 -5.26 5.75
N THR A 67 -10.14 -4.04 5.45
CA THR A 67 -11.55 -3.64 5.44
C THR A 67 -12.31 -4.34 4.31
N PHE A 68 -11.73 -4.42 3.12
CA PHE A 68 -12.28 -5.16 1.99
C PHE A 68 -12.52 -6.64 2.35
N VAL A 69 -11.48 -7.33 2.83
CA VAL A 69 -11.59 -8.76 3.20
C VAL A 69 -12.61 -8.98 4.32
N ALA A 70 -12.67 -8.07 5.30
CA ALA A 70 -13.67 -8.12 6.37
C ALA A 70 -15.10 -7.96 5.84
N ASN A 71 -15.31 -7.14 4.81
CA ASN A 71 -16.62 -6.89 4.23
C ASN A 71 -17.07 -7.99 3.25
N THR A 72 -16.14 -8.59 2.49
CA THR A 72 -16.46 -9.67 1.53
C THR A 72 -17.00 -10.92 2.22
N HIS A 73 -16.53 -11.22 3.43
CA HIS A 73 -16.94 -12.40 4.19
C HIS A 73 -17.89 -12.05 5.35
N GLY A 74 -18.45 -10.84 5.35
CA GLY A 74 -19.39 -10.36 6.34
C GLY A 74 -20.83 -10.68 5.96
N GLU A 75 -21.18 -11.97 5.84
CA GLU A 75 -22.57 -12.40 5.80
C GLU A 75 -22.99 -12.86 7.21
N GLU A 76 -24.17 -12.39 7.65
CA GLU A 76 -24.85 -12.61 8.94
C GLU A 76 -24.51 -11.66 10.11
N VAL A 77 -25.43 -10.71 10.30
CA VAL A 77 -25.50 -9.79 11.44
C VAL A 77 -25.96 -10.55 12.69
N GLY A 78 -25.03 -10.79 13.61
CA GLY A 78 -25.30 -11.28 14.96
C GLY A 78 -24.19 -10.85 15.92
N ALA A 79 -24.52 -10.60 17.19
CA ALA A 79 -23.56 -10.13 18.20
C ALA A 79 -22.33 -11.06 18.34
N GLU A 80 -22.54 -12.36 18.13
CA GLU A 80 -21.47 -13.37 18.17
C GLU A 80 -20.50 -13.26 16.97
N ASN A 81 -21.01 -12.91 15.79
CA ASN A 81 -20.22 -12.70 14.57
C ASN A 81 -19.45 -11.37 14.63
N GLU A 82 -20.01 -10.36 15.28
CA GLU A 82 -19.30 -9.09 15.51
C GLU A 82 -18.09 -9.28 16.43
N ALA A 83 -18.22 -10.06 17.50
CA ALA A 83 -17.10 -10.39 18.37
C ALA A 83 -15.99 -11.13 17.63
N LEU A 84 -16.35 -12.09 16.75
CA LEU A 84 -15.39 -12.81 15.92
C LEU A 84 -14.71 -11.89 14.89
N ARG A 85 -15.45 -10.95 14.30
CA ARG A 85 -14.89 -9.95 13.39
C ARG A 85 -13.86 -9.09 14.11
N ARG A 86 -14.16 -8.64 15.34
CA ARG A 86 -13.24 -7.86 16.16
C ARG A 86 -11.95 -8.62 16.47
N THR A 87 -12.04 -9.86 16.95
CA THR A 87 -10.83 -10.67 17.25
C THR A 87 -9.99 -10.93 16.01
N THR A 88 -10.65 -11.21 14.88
CA THR A 88 -9.96 -11.39 13.58
C THR A 88 -9.28 -10.11 13.12
N MET A 89 -9.91 -8.94 13.30
CA MET A 89 -9.31 -7.66 12.95
C MET A 89 -8.13 -7.30 13.86
N THR A 90 -8.24 -7.58 15.17
CA THR A 90 -7.13 -7.40 16.11
C THR A 90 -5.93 -8.27 15.72
N LEU A 91 -6.17 -9.54 15.37
CA LEU A 91 -5.11 -10.44 14.91
C LEU A 91 -4.43 -9.92 13.63
N ARG A 92 -5.21 -9.43 12.66
CA ARG A 92 -4.67 -8.84 11.42
C ARG A 92 -3.71 -7.70 11.69
N TRP A 93 -4.15 -6.74 12.51
CA TRP A 93 -3.34 -5.60 12.88
C TRP A 93 -2.12 -6.01 13.69
N HIS A 94 -2.25 -6.96 14.61
CA HIS A 94 -1.13 -7.51 15.36
C HIS A 94 -0.07 -8.07 14.42
N LEU A 95 -0.44 -9.00 13.52
CA LEU A 95 0.50 -9.61 12.58
C LEU A 95 1.13 -8.58 11.62
N TYR A 96 0.34 -7.59 11.18
CA TYR A 96 0.85 -6.49 10.36
C TYR A 96 1.87 -5.64 11.12
N TRP A 97 1.57 -5.23 12.36
CA TRP A 97 2.48 -4.43 13.17
C TRP A 97 3.73 -5.21 13.56
N THR A 98 3.63 -6.52 13.79
CA THR A 98 4.79 -7.39 13.95
C THR A 98 5.67 -7.38 12.69
N ALA A 99 5.06 -7.49 11.50
CA ALA A 99 5.81 -7.46 10.24
C ALA A 99 6.45 -6.09 9.98
N GLN A 100 5.74 -5.00 10.28
CA GLN A 100 6.28 -3.65 10.15
C GLN A 100 7.41 -3.38 11.14
N PHE A 101 7.25 -3.80 12.39
CA PHE A 101 8.33 -3.76 13.36
C PHE A 101 9.54 -4.53 12.82
N ALA A 102 9.36 -5.76 12.32
CA ALA A 102 10.43 -6.57 11.76
C ALA A 102 11.15 -5.90 10.56
N LEU A 103 10.38 -5.32 9.63
CA LEU A 103 10.91 -4.67 8.44
C LEU A 103 11.68 -3.39 8.79
N TYR A 104 11.01 -2.45 9.45
CA TYR A 104 11.56 -1.14 9.75
C TYR A 104 12.65 -1.20 10.80
N GLY A 105 12.59 -2.12 11.77
CA GLY A 105 13.68 -2.28 12.73
C GLY A 105 14.96 -2.82 12.07
N ARG A 106 14.84 -3.67 11.03
CA ARG A 106 16.01 -4.09 10.25
C ARG A 106 16.62 -2.93 9.45
N PHE A 107 15.79 -2.14 8.78
CA PHE A 107 16.29 -0.94 8.07
C PHE A 107 16.81 0.13 9.01
N ALA A 108 16.19 0.32 10.18
CA ALA A 108 16.66 1.24 11.20
C ALA A 108 18.06 0.86 11.69
N LYS A 109 18.36 -0.44 11.88
CA LYS A 109 19.73 -0.91 12.17
C LYS A 109 20.71 -0.55 11.06
N TYR A 110 20.35 -0.73 9.79
CA TYR A 110 21.22 -0.38 8.67
C TYR A 110 21.44 1.14 8.55
N LEU A 111 20.40 1.94 8.78
CA LEU A 111 20.54 3.39 8.87
C LEU A 111 21.46 3.77 10.04
N TRP A 112 21.25 3.17 11.21
CA TRP A 112 22.14 3.36 12.36
C TRP A 112 23.60 3.01 12.02
N LEU A 113 23.83 1.86 11.39
CA LEU A 113 25.15 1.44 10.92
C LEU A 113 25.81 2.45 9.97
N GLY A 114 25.02 3.12 9.12
CA GLY A 114 25.52 4.08 8.13
C GLY A 114 25.91 5.45 8.71
N PHE A 115 25.45 5.80 9.91
CA PHE A 115 25.71 7.12 10.52
C PHE A 115 26.76 7.09 11.64
N PHE A 116 27.06 5.92 12.21
CA PHE A 116 27.93 5.77 13.37
C PHE A 116 29.35 5.31 13.00
N SER A 117 30.33 5.67 13.82
CA SER A 117 31.71 5.20 13.65
C SER A 117 31.83 3.73 14.05
N ALA A 118 32.92 3.07 13.64
CA ALA A 118 33.20 1.68 14.06
C ALA A 118 33.30 1.54 15.59
N GLU A 119 33.65 2.62 16.30
CA GLU A 119 33.75 2.66 17.76
C GLU A 119 32.35 2.63 18.40
N ASP A 120 31.45 3.50 17.94
CA ASP A 120 30.06 3.56 18.42
C ASP A 120 29.31 2.24 18.16
N TRP A 121 29.64 1.56 17.07
CA TRP A 121 29.09 0.24 16.78
C TRP A 121 29.62 -0.82 17.75
N ASN A 122 30.91 -0.78 18.06
CA ASN A 122 31.51 -1.72 19.00
C ASN A 122 30.93 -1.51 20.41
N GLU A 123 30.76 -0.25 20.83
CA GLU A 123 30.05 0.11 22.06
C GLU A 123 28.60 -0.40 22.07
N LEU A 124 27.88 -0.27 20.96
CA LEU A 124 26.51 -0.82 20.87
C LEU A 124 26.48 -2.35 20.98
N LEU A 125 27.44 -3.04 20.36
CA LEU A 125 27.53 -4.49 20.41
C LEU A 125 27.91 -4.99 21.80
N THR A 126 28.82 -4.31 22.48
CA THR A 126 29.30 -4.70 23.82
C THR A 126 28.32 -4.27 24.90
N GLU A 127 27.89 -3.01 24.92
CA GLU A 127 27.00 -2.49 25.94
C GLU A 127 25.54 -2.82 25.68
N GLY A 128 25.08 -2.77 24.43
CA GLY A 128 23.68 -3.02 24.08
C GLY A 128 23.26 -4.49 24.22
N ALA A 129 24.20 -5.42 24.10
CA ALA A 129 23.93 -6.85 24.33
C ALA A 129 23.80 -7.19 25.82
N GLU A 130 24.58 -6.53 26.69
CA GLU A 130 24.75 -6.93 28.09
C GLU A 130 24.06 -5.98 29.10
N ASN A 131 23.85 -4.70 28.75
CA ASN A 131 23.26 -3.70 29.65
C ASN A 131 21.79 -3.42 29.34
N PRO A 132 20.83 -4.01 30.08
CA PRO A 132 19.39 -3.73 29.91
C PRO A 132 18.97 -2.29 30.26
N HIS A 133 19.88 -1.49 30.83
CA HIS A 133 19.63 -0.08 31.14
C HIS A 133 19.57 0.82 29.90
N ASN A 134 20.24 0.44 28.80
CA ASN A 134 20.08 1.11 27.51
C ASN A 134 19.01 0.39 26.68
N VAL A 135 17.74 0.73 26.95
CA VAL A 135 16.58 0.07 26.34
C VAL A 135 16.61 0.12 24.81
N VAL A 136 17.10 1.21 24.21
CA VAL A 136 17.14 1.38 22.75
C VAL A 136 18.17 0.44 22.12
N ALA A 137 19.38 0.39 22.67
CA ALA A 137 20.44 -0.50 22.19
C ALA A 137 20.03 -1.98 22.38
N TRP A 138 19.46 -2.32 23.53
CA TRP A 138 18.97 -3.68 23.80
C TRP A 138 17.85 -4.10 22.84
N LEU A 139 16.85 -3.23 22.63
CA LEU A 139 15.76 -3.47 21.69
C LEU A 139 16.28 -3.62 20.26
N ALA A 140 17.24 -2.77 19.85
CA ALA A 140 17.88 -2.90 18.56
C ALA A 140 18.55 -4.28 18.47
N MET A 141 19.40 -4.66 19.41
CA MET A 141 20.11 -5.95 19.36
C MET A 141 19.16 -7.16 19.30
N HIS A 142 18.09 -7.16 20.11
CA HIS A 142 17.14 -8.28 20.21
C HIS A 142 15.94 -8.18 19.26
N HIS A 143 15.87 -7.13 18.44
CA HIS A 143 14.74 -6.82 17.56
C HIS A 143 14.25 -8.02 16.71
N SER A 144 15.16 -8.79 16.11
CA SER A 144 14.80 -9.95 15.27
C SER A 144 14.12 -11.05 16.09
N PHE A 145 14.64 -11.31 17.29
CA PHE A 145 14.10 -12.29 18.21
C PHE A 145 12.73 -11.83 18.75
N LEU A 146 12.60 -10.56 19.12
CA LEU A 146 11.33 -9.98 19.57
C LEU A 146 10.26 -10.02 18.48
N SER A 147 10.64 -9.76 17.22
CA SER A 147 9.75 -9.88 16.07
C SER A 147 9.24 -11.31 15.90
N PHE A 148 10.14 -12.30 16.03
CA PHE A 148 9.77 -13.71 15.99
C PHE A 148 8.82 -14.10 17.13
N CYS A 149 9.12 -13.71 18.38
CA CYS A 149 8.26 -13.96 19.52
C CYS A 149 6.87 -13.32 19.35
N SER A 150 6.81 -12.08 18.85
CA SER A 150 5.56 -11.37 18.56
C SER A 150 4.73 -12.09 17.49
N TYR A 151 5.38 -12.63 16.46
CA TYR A 151 4.71 -13.41 15.41
C TYR A 151 4.12 -14.71 15.97
N ILE A 152 4.92 -15.47 16.74
CA ILE A 152 4.43 -16.67 17.43
C ILE A 152 3.28 -16.33 18.39
N GLY A 153 3.36 -15.20 19.10
CA GLY A 153 2.26 -14.68 19.91
C GLY A 153 0.97 -14.47 19.13
N GLY A 154 1.06 -13.94 17.90
CA GLY A 154 -0.08 -13.82 16.99
C GLY A 154 -0.65 -15.16 16.55
N VAL A 155 0.20 -16.15 16.26
CA VAL A 155 -0.23 -17.52 15.94
C VAL A 155 -0.93 -18.17 17.14
N VAL A 156 -0.39 -18.02 18.35
CA VAL A 156 -1.03 -18.52 19.58
C VAL A 156 -2.36 -17.83 19.80
N TYR A 157 -2.46 -16.51 19.62
CA TYR A 157 -3.72 -15.77 19.70
C TYR A 157 -4.76 -16.28 18.70
N PHE A 158 -4.35 -16.57 17.46
CA PHE A 158 -5.22 -17.19 16.45
C PHE A 158 -5.78 -18.53 16.95
N VAL A 159 -4.92 -19.42 17.44
CA VAL A 159 -5.33 -20.74 17.96
C VAL A 159 -6.30 -20.60 19.14
N LEU A 160 -6.01 -19.69 20.08
CA LEU A 160 -6.87 -19.45 21.25
C LEU A 160 -8.23 -18.84 20.90
N THR A 161 -8.34 -18.18 19.75
CA THR A 161 -9.59 -17.55 19.29
C THR A 161 -10.41 -18.45 18.34
N LEU A 162 -9.95 -19.67 18.07
CA LEU A 162 -10.67 -20.63 17.23
C LEU A 162 -12.02 -21.03 17.86
N ARG A 163 -13.08 -20.98 17.06
CA ARG A 163 -14.44 -21.35 17.47
C ARG A 163 -14.96 -22.53 16.65
N LYS A 164 -15.51 -23.52 17.35
CA LYS A 164 -16.12 -24.70 16.71
C LYS A 164 -17.24 -24.26 15.76
N GLY A 165 -17.24 -24.81 14.54
CA GLY A 165 -18.22 -24.48 13.51
C GLY A 165 -17.87 -23.27 12.62
N LYS A 166 -16.80 -22.51 12.93
CA LYS A 166 -16.35 -21.36 12.11
C LYS A 166 -14.90 -21.49 11.62
N TYR A 167 -14.35 -22.70 11.65
CA TYR A 167 -12.94 -22.94 11.29
C TYR A 167 -12.63 -22.54 9.86
N GLU A 168 -13.45 -22.94 8.88
CA GLU A 168 -13.23 -22.60 7.48
C GLU A 168 -13.12 -21.09 7.26
N TYR A 169 -14.02 -20.32 7.88
CA TYR A 169 -13.96 -18.86 7.87
C TYR A 169 -12.65 -18.35 8.51
N GLN A 170 -12.32 -18.78 9.73
CA GLN A 170 -11.15 -18.30 10.47
C GLN A 170 -9.84 -18.63 9.75
N PHE A 171 -9.69 -19.85 9.22
CA PHE A 171 -8.52 -20.25 8.43
C PHE A 171 -8.46 -19.49 7.11
N SER A 172 -9.59 -19.24 6.44
CA SER A 172 -9.62 -18.41 5.24
C SER A 172 -9.20 -16.97 5.53
N GLN A 173 -9.71 -16.36 6.61
CA GLN A 173 -9.30 -15.02 7.01
C GLN A 173 -7.82 -14.97 7.40
N PHE A 174 -7.31 -16.00 8.09
CA PHE A 174 -5.89 -16.13 8.43
C PHE A 174 -5.02 -16.22 7.17
N ALA A 175 -5.42 -17.03 6.19
CA ALA A 175 -4.74 -17.16 4.90
C ALA A 175 -4.74 -15.84 4.12
N TRP A 176 -5.89 -15.18 3.99
CA TRP A 176 -6.00 -13.86 3.35
C TRP A 176 -5.11 -12.82 4.01
N THR A 177 -5.05 -12.83 5.34
CA THR A 177 -4.16 -11.93 6.10
C THR A 177 -2.71 -12.17 5.71
N HIS A 178 -2.24 -13.42 5.73
CA HIS A 178 -0.85 -13.73 5.35
C HIS A 178 -0.54 -13.41 3.89
N MET A 179 -1.49 -13.61 2.98
CA MET A 179 -1.33 -13.22 1.57
C MET A 179 -1.20 -11.71 1.40
N ILE A 180 -2.03 -10.92 2.09
CA ILE A 180 -1.94 -9.45 2.08
C ILE A 180 -0.59 -9.02 2.66
N LEU A 181 -0.20 -9.57 3.81
CA LEU A 181 1.08 -9.24 4.44
C LEU A 181 2.26 -9.59 3.53
N PHE A 182 2.25 -10.76 2.91
CA PHE A 182 3.31 -11.18 1.99
C PHE A 182 3.47 -10.18 0.85
N VAL A 183 2.39 -9.81 0.17
CA VAL A 183 2.44 -8.87 -0.96
C VAL A 183 2.84 -7.46 -0.50
N ALA A 184 2.19 -6.94 0.55
CA ALA A 184 2.42 -5.59 1.03
C ALA A 184 3.84 -5.39 1.57
N ILE A 185 4.29 -6.27 2.47
CA ILE A 185 5.60 -6.17 3.12
C ILE A 185 6.73 -6.45 2.12
N MET A 186 6.54 -7.38 1.18
CA MET A 186 7.56 -7.65 0.16
C MET A 186 7.73 -6.44 -0.78
N MET A 187 6.63 -5.83 -1.21
CA MET A 187 6.68 -4.62 -2.03
C MET A 187 7.34 -3.45 -1.26
N GLU A 188 7.00 -3.29 0.01
CA GLU A 188 7.59 -2.26 0.88
C GLU A 188 9.08 -2.49 1.09
N TYR A 189 9.50 -3.74 1.31
CA TYR A 189 10.92 -4.12 1.42
C TYR A 189 11.73 -3.71 0.19
N PHE A 190 11.24 -4.02 -1.02
CA PHE A 190 11.95 -3.64 -2.25
C PHE A 190 12.02 -2.12 -2.44
N ASN A 191 10.94 -1.39 -2.12
CA ASN A 191 10.96 0.07 -2.19
C ASN A 191 11.95 0.69 -1.19
N MET A 192 11.98 0.17 0.04
CA MET A 192 12.94 0.59 1.06
C MET A 192 14.37 0.25 0.67
N ALA A 193 14.64 -0.94 0.16
CA ALA A 193 15.96 -1.36 -0.31
C ALA A 193 16.47 -0.44 -1.43
N ASN A 194 15.66 -0.21 -2.47
CA ASN A 194 15.99 0.71 -3.56
C ASN A 194 16.25 2.13 -3.05
N LEU A 195 15.44 2.61 -2.12
CA LEU A 195 15.63 3.94 -1.52
C LEU A 195 16.96 4.03 -0.77
N MET A 196 17.41 2.96 -0.10
CA MET A 196 18.70 2.93 0.60
C MET A 196 19.89 2.85 -0.36
N GLU A 197 19.74 2.21 -1.52
CA GLU A 197 20.76 2.19 -2.57
C GLU A 197 20.88 3.54 -3.31
N GLY A 198 19.80 4.32 -3.33
CA GLY A 198 19.81 5.71 -3.73
C GLY A 198 18.45 6.20 -4.23
N MET A 199 18.20 7.49 -4.09
CA MET A 199 16.92 8.12 -4.45
C MET A 199 16.50 7.87 -5.92
N ILE A 200 17.47 7.71 -6.84
CA ILE A 200 17.18 7.41 -8.25
C ILE A 200 16.48 6.06 -8.43
N TRP A 201 16.89 5.03 -7.66
CA TRP A 201 16.32 3.68 -7.74
C TRP A 201 14.90 3.59 -7.20
N PHE A 202 14.49 4.58 -6.40
CA PHE A 202 13.10 4.74 -5.96
C PHE A 202 12.26 5.55 -6.96
N ILE A 203 12.80 6.68 -7.44
CA ILE A 203 12.08 7.58 -8.37
C ILE A 203 11.89 6.92 -9.73
N PHE A 204 12.87 6.17 -10.22
CA PHE A 204 12.86 5.63 -11.55
C PHE A 204 11.72 4.61 -11.78
N PRO A 205 11.54 3.55 -10.96
CA PRO A 205 10.37 2.66 -11.07
C PRO A 205 9.03 3.40 -10.91
N LEU A 206 8.96 4.40 -10.03
CA LEU A 206 7.77 5.23 -9.84
C LEU A 206 7.39 5.95 -11.14
N LEU A 207 8.36 6.57 -11.82
CA LEU A 207 8.14 7.25 -13.10
C LEU A 207 7.76 6.26 -14.20
N LEU A 208 8.40 5.07 -14.25
CA LEU A 208 8.04 4.05 -15.23
C LEU A 208 6.58 3.61 -15.11
N VAL A 209 6.07 3.43 -13.89
CA VAL A 209 4.66 3.08 -13.65
C VAL A 209 3.74 4.20 -14.12
N ILE A 210 4.07 5.46 -13.82
CA ILE A 210 3.28 6.62 -14.27
C ILE A 210 3.25 6.71 -15.80
N VAL A 211 4.40 6.55 -16.45
CA VAL A 211 4.51 6.56 -17.92
C VAL A 211 3.75 5.38 -18.51
N ASN A 212 3.85 4.19 -17.91
CA ASN A 212 3.13 3.00 -18.35
C ASN A 212 1.61 3.23 -18.37
N ASP A 213 1.06 3.78 -17.28
CA ASP A 213 -0.38 4.06 -17.18
C ASP A 213 -0.84 5.12 -18.20
N ILE A 214 -0.06 6.19 -18.41
CA ILE A 214 -0.35 7.22 -19.40
C ILE A 214 -0.34 6.63 -20.81
N MET A 215 0.67 5.82 -21.14
CA MET A 215 0.80 5.20 -22.46
C MET A 215 -0.28 4.15 -22.69
N ALA A 216 -0.62 3.34 -21.69
CA ALA A 216 -1.71 2.39 -21.77
C ALA A 216 -3.04 3.07 -22.09
N TYR A 217 -3.28 4.24 -21.50
CA TYR A 217 -4.44 5.06 -21.82
C TYR A 217 -4.41 5.61 -23.25
N ILE A 218 -3.28 6.19 -23.68
CA ILE A 218 -3.15 6.80 -25.01
C ILE A 218 -3.31 5.73 -26.11
N PHE A 219 -2.53 4.65 -26.05
CA PHE A 219 -2.60 3.56 -27.03
C PHE A 219 -3.93 2.81 -26.94
N GLY A 220 -4.46 2.61 -25.73
CA GLY A 220 -5.77 1.99 -25.53
C GLY A 220 -6.91 2.81 -26.15
N LYS A 221 -6.84 4.14 -26.11
CA LYS A 221 -7.86 5.01 -26.72
C LYS A 221 -7.70 5.14 -28.24
N MET A 222 -6.48 5.15 -28.75
CA MET A 222 -6.20 5.30 -30.18
C MET A 222 -6.40 3.99 -30.97
N PHE A 223 -5.99 2.86 -30.39
CA PHE A 223 -5.90 1.57 -31.10
C PHE A 223 -6.68 0.44 -30.42
N GLY A 224 -7.30 0.70 -29.26
CA GLY A 224 -8.01 -0.32 -28.49
C GLY A 224 -9.18 -0.91 -29.25
N ARG A 225 -9.09 -2.21 -29.58
CA ARG A 225 -10.16 -2.98 -30.20
C ARG A 225 -10.47 -4.23 -29.41
N THR A 226 -9.47 -4.83 -28.77
CA THR A 226 -9.61 -6.10 -28.05
C THR A 226 -9.49 -5.91 -26.53
N PRO A 227 -10.52 -6.26 -25.74
CA PRO A 227 -10.46 -6.13 -24.28
C PRO A 227 -9.50 -7.18 -23.68
N LEU A 228 -8.74 -6.76 -22.67
CA LEU A 228 -7.72 -7.56 -21.99
C LEU A 228 -8.35 -8.57 -21.01
N ILE A 229 -9.27 -8.11 -20.15
CA ILE A 229 -9.90 -8.93 -19.10
C ILE A 229 -11.39 -8.59 -18.99
N LYS A 230 -12.24 -9.59 -18.78
CA LYS A 230 -13.70 -9.43 -18.60
C LYS A 230 -14.08 -8.54 -17.40
N ILE A 231 -13.29 -8.56 -16.33
CA ILE A 231 -13.50 -7.75 -15.12
C ILE A 231 -13.22 -6.25 -15.38
N SER A 232 -12.40 -5.91 -16.39
CA SER A 232 -12.08 -4.52 -16.73
C SER A 232 -12.21 -4.30 -18.24
N PRO A 233 -13.46 -4.12 -18.75
CA PRO A 233 -13.72 -4.09 -20.19
C PRO A 233 -13.07 -2.90 -20.92
N ASN A 234 -12.63 -1.87 -20.18
CA ASN A 234 -11.96 -0.70 -20.74
C ASN A 234 -10.44 -0.88 -20.94
N LYS A 235 -9.83 -1.93 -20.37
CA LYS A 235 -8.42 -2.23 -20.61
C LYS A 235 -8.29 -3.06 -21.88
N THR A 236 -7.40 -2.68 -22.79
CA THR A 236 -7.21 -3.34 -24.09
C THR A 236 -5.82 -3.94 -24.24
N TRP A 237 -5.69 -5.00 -25.06
CA TRP A 237 -4.39 -5.62 -25.36
C TRP A 237 -3.47 -4.66 -26.11
N GLU A 238 -4.01 -3.87 -27.03
CA GLU A 238 -3.22 -2.90 -27.80
C GLU A 238 -2.68 -1.78 -26.90
N GLY A 239 -3.46 -1.36 -25.91
CA GLY A 239 -3.02 -0.42 -24.87
C GLY A 239 -1.90 -0.99 -24.02
N PHE A 240 -2.04 -2.24 -23.56
CA PHE A 240 -1.01 -2.93 -22.77
C PHE A 240 0.31 -3.09 -23.53
N LEU A 241 0.26 -3.53 -24.79
CA LEU A 241 1.46 -3.72 -25.60
C LEU A 241 2.14 -2.38 -25.95
N GLY A 242 1.35 -1.37 -26.31
CA GLY A 242 1.87 -0.01 -26.58
C GLY A 242 2.53 0.60 -25.34
N ALA A 243 1.94 0.41 -24.17
CA ALA A 243 2.54 0.81 -22.90
C ALA A 243 3.85 0.09 -22.61
N ALA A 244 3.90 -1.24 -22.81
CA ALA A 244 5.10 -2.03 -22.59
C ALA A 244 6.27 -1.57 -23.47
N VAL A 245 6.04 -1.36 -24.77
CA VAL A 245 7.07 -0.87 -25.69
C VAL A 245 7.57 0.53 -25.29
N ALA A 246 6.66 1.43 -24.93
CA ALA A 246 7.02 2.77 -24.49
C ALA A 246 7.82 2.76 -23.18
N THR A 247 7.42 1.94 -22.20
CA THR A 247 8.13 1.79 -20.93
C THR A 247 9.54 1.21 -21.13
N ILE A 248 9.70 0.21 -22.01
CA ILE A 248 11.02 -0.35 -22.34
C ILE A 248 11.90 0.70 -23.03
N GLY A 249 11.35 1.48 -23.97
CA GLY A 249 12.10 2.55 -24.64
C GLY A 249 12.51 3.71 -23.71
N CYS A 250 11.78 3.94 -22.63
CA CYS A 250 12.12 4.92 -21.60
C CYS A 250 13.08 4.40 -20.54
N ALA A 251 13.32 3.09 -20.47
CA ALA A 251 14.28 2.53 -19.53
C ALA A 251 15.71 2.81 -20.01
N PRO A 252 16.59 3.42 -19.19
CA PRO A 252 18.00 3.55 -19.53
C PRO A 252 18.63 2.15 -19.55
N VAL A 253 19.34 1.87 -20.65
CA VAL A 253 20.20 0.69 -20.82
C VAL A 253 21.45 0.84 -19.96
#